data_AF-A0A1M3N0T1-F1
#
_entry.id   AF-A0A1M3N0T1-F1
#
_cell.length_a   1.000
_cell.length_b   1.000
_cell.length_c   1.000
_cell.angle_alpha   90.00
_cell.angle_beta   90.00
_cell.angle_gamma   90.00
#
_symmetry.space_group_name_H-M   'P 1'
#
loop_
_entity.id
_entity.type
_entity.pdbx_description
1 polymer ?
#
loop_
_entity_poly.entity_id
_entity_poly.type
_entity_poly.pdbx_seq_one_letter_code
_entity_poly.pdbx_strand_id
1 'polypeptide(L)'
;MTGGDDEGDWIEVRRVTDSIGADMIRDFLHEHDVRVAIRGNPQATRMTWSQTSDVLRIVVAPGDLQKAKDALAAMTTESSHPFRGAAPIEDDSERADRFVKPRSAIGAAVLAVIVPIGGGHFYARHGAAGTVLAAGIVGAALGMVVAGRAELARTWALLVAVDMIGAFWAVRRFNAKRIPSEGTQRRWALVAVVLAFATTLLTAER
;
A
#
# COMPACT_ATOMS: atom_id res chain seq x y z
N MET A 1 5.09 39.70 23.19
CA MET A 1 4.79 40.99 22.54
C MET A 1 5.42 40.90 21.16
N THR A 2 4.71 40.76 20.05
CA THR A 2 3.34 41.08 19.60
C THR A 2 2.82 39.84 18.82
N GLY A 3 1.60 39.31 18.99
CA GLY A 3 0.33 40.02 19.09
C GLY A 3 -0.11 40.46 17.69
N GLY A 4 -0.76 39.57 16.94
CA GLY A 4 -1.21 39.85 15.57
C GLY A 4 -1.50 38.57 14.78
N ASP A 5 -2.23 37.63 15.39
CA ASP A 5 -2.94 36.63 14.60
C ASP A 5 -3.92 37.40 13.71
N ASP A 6 -3.73 37.30 12.40
CA ASP A 6 -4.76 37.64 11.40
C ASP A 6 -5.96 36.68 11.60
N GLU A 7 -6.71 36.89 12.69
CA GLU A 7 -8.07 36.39 12.96
C GLU A 7 -9.10 37.03 11.99
N GLY A 8 -8.65 37.63 10.89
CA GLY A 8 -9.49 38.17 9.83
C GLY A 8 -10.07 37.05 8.96
N ASP A 9 -11.35 36.76 9.15
CA ASP A 9 -12.31 36.14 8.22
C ASP A 9 -11.80 34.97 7.32
N TRP A 10 -11.08 33.99 7.86
CA TRP A 10 -10.78 32.79 7.06
C TRP A 10 -12.03 31.91 6.91
N ILE A 11 -12.51 31.71 5.68
CA ILE A 11 -13.71 30.93 5.37
C ILE A 11 -13.33 29.50 5.05
N GLU A 12 -13.97 28.53 5.71
CA GLU A 12 -13.79 27.12 5.44
C GLU A 12 -14.40 26.72 4.09
N VAL A 13 -13.60 26.09 3.23
CA VAL A 13 -14.04 25.65 1.90
C VAL A 13 -14.16 24.13 1.81
N ARG A 14 -13.30 23.38 2.51
CA ARG A 14 -13.31 21.92 2.46
C ARG A 14 -12.68 21.27 3.70
N ARG A 15 -13.17 20.08 4.04
CA ARG A 15 -12.58 19.19 5.06
C ARG A 15 -11.93 17.99 4.42
N VAL A 16 -10.75 17.63 4.90
CA VAL A 16 -9.96 16.51 4.39
C VAL A 16 -9.36 15.74 5.56
N THR A 17 -9.34 14.42 5.50
CA THR A 17 -8.83 13.55 6.58
C THR A 17 -7.42 13.06 6.34
N ASP A 18 -6.86 13.33 5.16
CA ASP A 18 -5.50 12.98 4.77
C ASP A 18 -4.65 14.23 4.53
N SER A 19 -3.42 14.22 5.05
CA SER A 19 -2.50 15.36 4.96
C SER A 19 -1.97 15.59 3.55
N ILE A 20 -1.80 14.51 2.77
CA ILE A 20 -1.33 14.58 1.38
C ILE A 20 -2.36 15.32 0.51
N GLY A 21 -3.63 14.95 0.58
CA GLY A 21 -4.70 15.60 -0.15
C GLY A 21 -4.93 17.04 0.29
N ALA A 22 -4.74 17.35 1.58
CA ALA A 22 -4.79 18.72 2.07
C ALA A 22 -3.64 19.58 1.49
N ASP A 23 -2.41 19.06 1.45
CA ASP A 23 -1.26 19.72 0.82
C ASP A 23 -1.49 19.91 -0.69
N MET A 24 -1.97 18.88 -1.41
CA MET A 24 -2.28 18.98 -2.84
C MET A 24 -3.30 20.08 -3.15
N ILE A 25 -4.37 20.19 -2.35
CA ILE A 25 -5.39 21.23 -2.55
C ILE A 25 -4.82 22.62 -2.22
N ARG A 26 -4.01 22.74 -1.16
CA ARG A 26 -3.35 24.00 -0.83
C ARG A 26 -2.45 24.45 -1.98
N ASP A 27 -1.62 23.57 -2.50
CA ASP A 27 -0.66 23.89 -3.55
C ASP A 27 -1.39 24.26 -4.84
N PHE A 28 -2.45 23.53 -5.21
CA PHE A 28 -3.30 23.86 -6.36
C PHE A 28 -3.98 25.24 -6.23
N LEU A 29 -4.55 25.55 -5.06
CA LEU A 29 -5.15 26.87 -4.82
C LEU A 29 -4.09 27.99 -4.82
N HIS A 30 -2.91 27.72 -4.28
CA HIS A 30 -1.80 28.67 -4.28
C HIS A 30 -1.30 28.95 -5.71
N GLU A 31 -1.18 27.93 -6.56
CA GLU A 31 -0.82 28.08 -7.99
C GLU A 31 -1.82 28.95 -8.77
N HIS A 32 -3.06 29.03 -8.30
CA HIS A 32 -4.10 29.86 -8.88
C HIS A 32 -4.30 31.21 -8.17
N ASP A 33 -3.29 31.70 -7.43
CA ASP A 33 -3.35 32.96 -6.69
C ASP A 33 -4.57 33.04 -5.75
N VAL A 34 -4.86 31.96 -5.01
CA VAL A 34 -5.84 31.93 -3.94
C VAL A 34 -5.11 31.84 -2.60
N ARG A 35 -5.39 32.78 -1.69
CA ARG A 35 -4.82 32.72 -0.34
C ARG A 35 -5.49 31.60 0.45
N VAL A 36 -4.72 30.59 0.80
CA VAL A 36 -5.19 29.36 1.45
C VAL A 36 -4.32 29.00 2.65
N ALA A 37 -4.95 28.46 3.69
CA ALA A 37 -4.27 27.88 4.84
C ALA A 37 -4.92 26.54 5.22
N ILE A 38 -4.12 25.66 5.83
CA ILE A 38 -4.60 24.39 6.40
C ILE A 38 -4.67 24.57 7.92
N ARG A 39 -5.86 24.38 8.50
CA ARG A 39 -6.09 24.40 9.95
C ARG A 39 -6.35 22.99 10.47
N GLY A 40 -5.69 22.61 11.55
CA GLY A 40 -5.75 21.27 12.15
C GLY A 40 -4.35 20.77 12.52
N ASN A 41 -4.25 19.60 13.12
CA ASN A 41 -2.95 19.00 13.46
C ASN A 41 -2.49 18.02 12.36
N PRO A 42 -1.58 18.43 11.46
CA PRO A 42 -1.09 17.56 10.39
C PRO A 42 -0.21 16.40 10.89
N GLN A 43 0.30 16.48 12.13
CA GLN A 43 1.07 15.41 12.75
C GLN A 43 0.17 14.31 13.34
N ALA A 44 -1.05 14.63 13.76
CA ALA A 44 -2.04 13.64 14.21
C ALA A 44 -2.51 12.73 13.06
N THR A 45 -2.48 13.24 11.83
CA THR A 45 -2.82 12.46 10.61
C THR A 45 -1.72 11.47 10.21
N ARG A 46 -0.52 11.56 10.77
CA ARG A 46 0.59 10.63 10.50
C ARG A 46 0.47 9.42 11.42
N MET A 47 -0.23 8.39 10.92
CA MET A 47 -0.28 7.00 11.40
C MET A 47 0.43 6.70 12.74
N THR A 48 -0.31 6.82 13.84
CA THR A 48 -0.05 6.01 15.05
C THR A 48 -1.20 5.01 15.14
N TRP A 49 -0.91 3.75 15.52
CA TRP A 49 -1.84 2.61 15.48
C TRP A 49 -3.16 2.78 16.27
N SER A 50 -3.34 3.85 17.04
CA SER A 50 -4.62 4.22 17.65
C SER A 50 -5.28 5.36 16.87
N GLN A 51 -6.48 5.12 16.37
CA GLN A 51 -7.29 6.05 15.60
C GLN A 51 -7.47 7.41 16.27
N THR A 52 -6.84 8.44 15.71
CA THR A 52 -7.35 9.81 15.74
C THR A 52 -7.01 10.48 14.40
N SER A 53 -7.83 10.25 13.38
CA SER A 53 -7.74 11.03 12.15
C SER A 53 -8.30 12.41 12.43
N ASP A 54 -7.43 13.37 12.74
CA ASP A 54 -7.85 14.77 12.84
C ASP A 54 -8.27 15.29 11.47
N VAL A 55 -9.46 15.89 11.42
CA VAL A 55 -10.01 16.49 10.21
C VAL A 55 -9.30 17.81 9.94
N LEU A 56 -8.53 17.86 8.86
CA LEU A 56 -7.87 19.07 8.37
C LEU A 56 -8.90 19.94 7.64
N ARG A 57 -8.90 21.23 7.96
CA ARG A 57 -9.82 22.24 7.38
C ARG A 57 -9.02 23.13 6.45
N ILE A 58 -9.44 23.18 5.19
CA ILE A 58 -8.87 24.08 4.19
C ILE A 58 -9.68 25.36 4.25
N VAL A 59 -9.02 26.45 4.62
CA VAL A 59 -9.62 27.77 4.77
C VAL A 59 -8.99 28.75 3.77
N VAL A 60 -9.79 29.68 3.26
CA VAL A 60 -9.36 30.71 2.31
C VAL A 60 -9.77 32.10 2.76
N ALA A 61 -9.13 33.13 2.22
CA ALA A 61 -9.54 34.52 2.47
C ALA A 61 -10.93 34.81 1.87
N PRO A 62 -11.76 35.72 2.45
CA PRO A 62 -13.12 35.98 1.98
C PRO A 62 -13.21 36.44 0.54
N GLY A 63 -12.27 37.30 0.13
CA GLY A 63 -12.19 37.83 -1.23
C GLY A 63 -11.94 36.76 -2.28
N ASP A 64 -11.41 35.60 -1.88
CA ASP A 64 -11.03 34.51 -2.78
C ASP A 64 -12.01 33.33 -2.72
N LEU A 65 -13.11 33.43 -1.95
CA LEU A 65 -14.05 32.34 -1.74
C LEU A 65 -14.66 31.79 -3.04
N GLN A 66 -15.12 32.67 -3.92
CA GLN A 66 -15.74 32.26 -5.18
C GLN A 66 -14.71 31.61 -6.11
N LYS A 67 -13.54 32.22 -6.23
CA LYS A 67 -12.41 31.70 -7.00
C LYS A 67 -11.95 30.32 -6.50
N ALA A 68 -11.90 30.12 -5.17
CA ALA A 68 -11.58 28.84 -4.56
C ALA A 68 -12.64 27.77 -4.86
N LYS A 69 -13.93 28.11 -4.82
CA LYS A 69 -15.02 27.19 -5.18
C LYS A 69 -14.95 26.79 -6.64
N ASP A 70 -14.71 27.74 -7.54
CA ASP A 70 -14.61 27.49 -8.98
C ASP A 70 -13.38 26.61 -9.30
N ALA A 71 -12.23 26.88 -8.68
CA ALA A 71 -11.03 26.06 -8.80
C ALA A 71 -11.24 24.63 -8.26
N LEU A 72 -11.90 24.48 -7.10
CA LEU A 72 -12.20 23.16 -6.53
C LEU A 72 -13.21 22.37 -7.37
N ALA A 73 -14.21 23.04 -7.95
CA ALA A 73 -15.15 22.40 -8.88
C ALA A 73 -14.44 21.92 -10.16
N ALA A 74 -13.43 22.67 -10.63
CA ALA A 74 -12.58 22.28 -11.74
C ALA A 74 -11.77 21.00 -11.45
N MET A 75 -11.32 20.78 -10.20
CA MET A 75 -10.63 19.54 -9.82
C MET A 75 -11.54 18.31 -9.92
N THR A 76 -12.86 18.48 -9.75
CA THR A 76 -13.82 17.36 -9.69
C THR A 76 -14.49 17.04 -11.02
N THR A 77 -14.35 17.88 -12.04
CA THR A 77 -15.08 17.72 -13.31
C THR A 77 -14.16 17.12 -14.38
N GLU A 78 -14.61 16.06 -15.07
CA GLU A 78 -13.82 15.33 -16.08
C GLU A 78 -13.59 16.11 -17.40
N SER A 79 -14.18 17.29 -17.56
CA SER A 79 -14.11 18.08 -18.79
C SER A 79 -13.10 19.24 -18.73
N SER A 80 -12.65 19.67 -19.92
CA SER A 80 -11.63 20.71 -20.15
C SER A 80 -11.98 22.04 -19.46
N HIS A 81 -11.42 22.27 -18.29
CA HIS A 81 -11.56 23.53 -17.55
C HIS A 81 -10.45 24.52 -17.93
N PRO A 82 -10.69 25.85 -17.97
CA PRO A 82 -9.66 26.86 -18.25
C PRO A 82 -8.46 26.88 -17.28
N PHE A 83 -8.54 26.16 -16.16
CA PHE A 83 -7.45 25.99 -15.20
C PHE A 83 -6.67 24.68 -15.39
N ARG A 84 -7.07 23.84 -16.35
CA ARG A 84 -6.41 22.58 -16.69
C ARG A 84 -5.67 22.78 -18.01
N GLY A 85 -4.33 22.76 -17.98
CA GLY A 85 -3.53 22.67 -19.20
C GLY A 85 -3.86 21.40 -19.99
N ALA A 86 -3.42 21.30 -21.25
CA ALA A 86 -3.57 20.08 -22.03
C ALA A 86 -3.06 18.89 -21.18
N ALA A 87 -3.91 17.89 -20.98
CA ALA A 87 -3.52 16.69 -20.26
C ALA A 87 -2.25 16.14 -20.94
N PRO A 88 -1.17 15.85 -20.19
CA PRO A 88 -0.04 15.14 -20.75
C PRO A 88 -0.58 13.88 -21.44
N ILE A 89 -0.17 13.62 -22.68
CA ILE A 89 -0.52 12.39 -23.38
C ILE A 89 -0.01 11.25 -22.49
N GLU A 90 -0.92 10.56 -21.81
CA GLU A 90 -0.58 9.43 -20.94
C GLU A 90 -0.11 8.29 -21.83
N ASP A 91 1.21 8.18 -22.00
CA ASP A 91 1.79 6.90 -22.39
C ASP A 91 1.76 5.98 -21.16
N ASP A 92 0.72 5.15 -21.08
CA ASP A 92 0.52 4.15 -20.02
C ASP A 92 1.75 3.25 -19.82
N SER A 93 2.60 3.11 -20.84
CA SER A 93 3.84 2.35 -20.76
C SER A 93 4.89 3.00 -19.85
N GLU A 94 4.90 4.34 -19.72
CA GLU A 94 5.85 5.06 -18.87
C GLU A 94 5.40 5.17 -17.40
N ARG A 95 4.09 5.05 -17.13
CA ARG A 95 3.54 5.15 -15.77
C ARG A 95 3.89 3.92 -14.91
N ALA A 96 4.05 2.75 -15.53
CA ALA A 96 4.49 1.54 -14.85
C ALA A 96 5.96 1.58 -14.41
N ASP A 97 6.78 2.40 -15.08
CA ASP A 97 8.22 2.49 -14.88
C ASP A 97 8.67 3.69 -14.02
N ARG A 98 7.77 4.64 -13.76
CA ARG A 98 8.02 5.80 -12.90
C ARG A 98 8.03 5.40 -11.42
N PHE A 99 9.23 5.14 -10.91
CA PHE A 99 9.61 5.23 -9.50
C PHE A 99 9.00 4.21 -8.51
N VAL A 100 9.06 2.91 -8.80
CA VAL A 100 8.97 1.91 -7.72
C VAL A 100 10.33 1.82 -7.04
N LYS A 101 10.49 2.47 -5.86
CA LYS A 101 11.70 2.32 -5.03
C LYS A 101 12.01 0.82 -4.86
N PRO A 102 13.28 0.40 -5.04
CA PRO A 102 13.65 -1.00 -4.89
C PRO A 102 13.20 -1.52 -3.51
N ARG A 103 12.51 -2.66 -3.52
CA ARG A 103 12.00 -3.27 -2.29
C ARG A 103 13.12 -3.97 -1.53
N SER A 104 13.01 -4.02 -0.20
CA SER A 104 14.00 -4.67 0.65
C SER A 104 13.78 -6.18 0.65
N ALA A 105 14.76 -6.95 0.15
CA ALA A 105 14.68 -8.41 0.14
C ALA A 105 14.73 -8.99 1.58
N ILE A 106 15.49 -8.35 2.47
CA ILE A 106 15.52 -8.71 3.89
C ILE A 106 14.16 -8.38 4.54
N GLY A 107 13.58 -7.23 4.22
CA GLY A 107 12.25 -6.85 4.73
C GLY A 107 11.17 -7.84 4.34
N ALA A 108 11.23 -8.40 3.12
CA ALA A 108 10.29 -9.42 2.66
C ALA A 108 10.45 -10.75 3.42
N ALA A 109 11.69 -11.17 3.69
CA ALA A 109 11.97 -12.36 4.48
C ALA A 109 11.49 -12.21 5.93
N VAL A 110 11.74 -11.05 6.56
CA VAL A 110 11.25 -10.75 7.91
C VAL A 110 9.71 -10.75 7.93
N LEU A 111 9.07 -10.17 6.92
CA LEU A 111 7.60 -10.16 6.84
C LEU A 111 7.01 -11.56 6.72
N ALA A 112 7.68 -12.49 6.01
CA ALA A 112 7.26 -13.89 5.91
C ALA A 112 7.28 -14.62 7.28
N VAL A 113 8.12 -14.18 8.21
CA VAL A 113 8.18 -14.74 9.58
C VAL A 113 7.11 -14.11 10.47
N ILE A 114 6.93 -12.78 10.41
CA ILE A 114 5.95 -12.06 11.24
C ILE A 114 4.51 -12.37 10.81
N VAL A 115 4.29 -12.45 9.49
CA VAL A 115 2.99 -12.74 8.87
C VAL A 115 3.16 -13.94 7.93
N PRO A 116 3.17 -15.17 8.49
CA PRO A 116 3.40 -16.41 7.74
C PRO A 116 2.16 -16.85 6.96
N ILE A 117 1.65 -15.96 6.11
CA ILE A 117 0.47 -16.18 5.25
C ILE A 117 0.83 -15.70 3.83
N GLY A 118 2.04 -16.02 3.35
CA GLY A 118 2.53 -15.56 2.05
C GLY A 118 2.93 -14.08 2.01
N GLY A 119 3.06 -13.42 3.18
CA GLY A 119 3.28 -11.98 3.30
C GLY A 119 4.51 -11.48 2.54
N GLY A 120 5.58 -12.28 2.51
CA GLY A 120 6.79 -11.96 1.77
C GLY A 120 6.59 -11.94 0.24
N HIS A 121 5.80 -12.87 -0.32
CA HIS A 121 5.48 -12.91 -1.74
C HIS A 121 4.49 -11.82 -2.17
N PHE A 122 3.53 -11.47 -1.31
CA PHE A 122 2.65 -10.31 -1.54
C PHE A 122 3.44 -9.00 -1.58
N TYR A 123 4.40 -8.83 -0.66
CA TYR A 123 5.33 -7.70 -0.67
C TYR A 123 6.17 -7.64 -1.97
N ALA A 124 6.55 -8.80 -2.52
CA ALA A 124 7.29 -8.90 -3.78
C ALA A 124 6.42 -8.76 -5.06
N ARG A 125 5.12 -8.50 -4.95
CA ARG A 125 4.14 -8.55 -6.07
C ARG A 125 4.11 -9.88 -6.82
N HIS A 126 4.44 -10.98 -6.14
CA HIS A 126 4.27 -12.33 -6.63
C HIS A 126 2.96 -12.92 -6.06
N GLY A 127 1.83 -12.26 -6.35
CA GLY A 127 0.54 -12.55 -5.71
C GLY A 127 0.08 -13.99 -5.91
N ALA A 128 0.28 -14.55 -7.12
CA ALA A 128 -0.15 -15.91 -7.43
C ALA A 128 0.61 -16.99 -6.64
N ALA A 129 1.93 -16.80 -6.42
CA ALA A 129 2.70 -17.67 -5.53
C ALA A 129 2.31 -17.46 -4.06
N GLY A 130 2.13 -16.20 -3.65
CA GLY A 130 1.72 -15.83 -2.30
C GLY A 130 0.40 -16.48 -1.87
N THR A 131 -0.62 -16.46 -2.74
CA THR A 131 -1.92 -17.09 -2.46
C THR A 131 -1.83 -18.60 -2.28
N VAL A 132 -1.04 -19.29 -3.12
CA VAL A 132 -0.88 -20.75 -3.03
C VAL A 132 -0.14 -21.15 -1.75
N LEU A 133 0.94 -20.43 -1.41
CA LEU A 133 1.67 -20.67 -0.16
C LEU A 133 0.81 -20.34 1.07
N ALA A 134 0.07 -19.23 1.04
CA ALA A 134 -0.87 -18.87 2.10
C ALA A 134 -1.90 -19.98 2.35
N ALA A 135 -2.52 -20.51 1.29
CA ALA A 135 -3.47 -21.61 1.40
C ALA A 135 -2.82 -22.87 2.01
N GLY A 136 -1.59 -23.20 1.61
CA GLY A 136 -0.84 -24.32 2.18
C GLY A 136 -0.52 -24.13 3.67
N ILE A 137 -0.04 -22.94 4.07
CA ILE A 137 0.33 -22.64 5.46
C ILE A 137 -0.90 -22.64 6.35
N VAL A 138 -1.99 -21.98 5.93
CA VAL A 138 -3.27 -21.97 6.66
C VAL A 138 -3.85 -23.38 6.74
N GLY A 139 -3.80 -24.15 5.65
CA GLY A 139 -4.25 -25.54 5.64
C GLY A 139 -3.50 -26.42 6.63
N ALA A 140 -2.17 -26.31 6.69
CA ALA A 140 -1.35 -27.02 7.68
C ALA A 140 -1.67 -26.57 9.12
N ALA A 141 -1.83 -25.26 9.36
CA ALA A 141 -2.20 -24.73 10.66
C ALA A 141 -3.57 -25.21 11.16
N LEU A 142 -4.58 -25.18 10.29
CA LEU A 142 -5.91 -25.71 10.60
C LEU A 142 -5.87 -27.22 10.84
N GLY A 143 -5.09 -27.97 10.06
CA GLY A 143 -4.92 -29.41 10.28
C GLY A 143 -4.28 -29.73 11.63
N MET A 144 -3.32 -28.93 12.09
CA MET A 144 -2.75 -29.07 13.43
C MET A 144 -3.78 -28.78 14.53
N VAL A 145 -4.44 -27.62 14.45
CA VAL A 145 -5.26 -27.10 15.55
C VAL A 145 -6.63 -27.77 15.62
N VAL A 146 -7.29 -27.95 14.47
CA VAL A 146 -8.66 -28.45 14.39
C VAL A 146 -8.70 -29.97 14.29
N ALA A 147 -7.81 -30.57 13.50
CA ALA A 147 -7.79 -32.03 13.30
C ALA A 147 -6.79 -32.76 14.22
N GLY A 148 -6.09 -32.03 15.10
CA GLY A 148 -5.15 -32.61 16.08
C GLY A 148 -3.92 -33.27 15.47
N ARG A 149 -3.61 -32.99 14.19
CA ARG A 149 -2.51 -33.62 13.44
C ARG A 149 -1.20 -32.89 13.68
N ALA A 150 -0.55 -33.20 14.81
CA ALA A 150 0.71 -32.58 15.23
C ALA A 150 1.84 -32.76 14.21
N GLU A 151 1.82 -33.81 13.39
CA GLU A 151 2.78 -34.04 12.31
C GLU A 151 2.81 -32.89 11.30
N LEU A 152 1.69 -32.18 11.12
CA LEU A 152 1.59 -31.03 10.21
C LEU A 152 2.37 -29.80 10.68
N ALA A 153 2.91 -29.79 11.90
CA ALA A 153 3.83 -28.76 12.37
C ALA A 153 5.09 -28.68 11.50
N ARG A 154 5.58 -29.85 11.04
CA ARG A 154 6.71 -29.91 10.11
C ARG A 154 6.36 -29.29 8.78
N THR A 155 5.21 -29.65 8.20
CA THR A 155 4.71 -29.05 6.95
C THR A 155 4.60 -27.54 7.08
N TRP A 156 3.98 -27.06 8.16
CA TRP A 156 3.82 -25.63 8.42
C TRP A 156 5.19 -24.92 8.47
N ALA A 157 6.13 -25.44 9.25
CA ALA A 157 7.47 -24.85 9.38
C ALA A 157 8.23 -24.85 8.03
N LEU A 158 8.13 -25.93 7.25
CA LEU A 158 8.74 -26.01 5.92
C LEU A 158 8.16 -24.97 4.97
N LEU A 159 6.84 -24.78 4.97
CA LEU A 159 6.19 -23.80 4.10
C LEU A 159 6.54 -22.36 4.49
N VAL A 160 6.65 -22.05 5.78
CA VAL A 160 7.12 -20.73 6.24
C VAL A 160 8.58 -20.50 5.82
N ALA A 161 9.45 -21.50 5.94
CA ALA A 161 10.83 -21.39 5.49
C ALA A 161 10.92 -21.19 3.96
N VAL A 162 10.10 -21.90 3.19
CA VAL A 162 9.99 -21.72 1.74
C VAL A 162 9.48 -20.32 1.40
N ASP A 163 8.47 -19.80 2.10
CA ASP A 163 7.95 -18.45 1.88
C ASP A 163 9.04 -17.40 2.15
N MET A 164 9.77 -17.54 3.26
CA MET A 164 10.87 -16.66 3.64
C MET A 164 11.98 -16.61 2.57
N ILE A 165 12.48 -17.78 2.14
CA ILE A 165 13.54 -17.87 1.13
C ILE A 165 13.01 -17.41 -0.24
N GLY A 166 11.82 -17.87 -0.62
CA GLY A 166 11.17 -17.55 -1.88
C GLY A 166 10.91 -16.05 -2.01
N ALA A 167 10.44 -15.40 -0.95
CA ALA A 167 10.17 -13.96 -0.90
C ALA A 167 11.44 -13.13 -1.10
N PHE A 168 12.56 -13.53 -0.49
CA PHE A 168 13.85 -12.88 -0.72
C PHE A 168 14.22 -12.87 -2.20
N TRP A 169 14.13 -14.03 -2.87
CA TRP A 169 14.41 -14.13 -4.30
C TRP A 169 13.35 -13.47 -5.18
N ALA A 170 12.09 -13.48 -4.77
CA ALA A 170 11.00 -12.80 -5.45
C ALA A 170 11.24 -11.29 -5.49
N VAL A 171 11.68 -10.68 -4.38
CA VAL A 171 12.05 -9.26 -4.37
C VAL A 171 13.24 -8.97 -5.28
N ARG A 172 14.26 -9.85 -5.32
CA ARG A 172 15.37 -9.68 -6.26
C ARG A 172 14.91 -9.72 -7.72
N ARG A 173 14.00 -10.63 -8.07
CA ARG A 173 13.40 -10.71 -9.42
C ARG A 173 12.53 -9.50 -9.72
N PHE A 174 11.74 -9.04 -8.76
CA PHE A 174 10.94 -7.83 -8.86
C PHE A 174 11.81 -6.60 -9.14
N ASN A 175 12.84 -6.38 -8.32
CA ASN A 175 13.78 -5.26 -8.49
C ASN A 175 14.56 -5.34 -9.81
N ALA A 176 14.78 -6.55 -10.35
CA ALA A 176 15.41 -6.76 -11.66
C ALA A 176 14.42 -6.71 -12.84
N LYS A 177 13.14 -6.40 -12.62
CA LYS A 177 12.06 -6.43 -13.62
C LYS A 177 11.90 -7.80 -14.33
N ARG A 178 12.23 -8.90 -13.65
CA ARG A 178 12.14 -10.28 -14.17
C ARG A 178 11.08 -11.10 -13.44
N ILE A 179 9.87 -10.55 -13.37
CA ILE A 179 8.74 -11.21 -12.69
C ILE A 179 8.25 -12.36 -13.59
N PRO A 180 8.24 -13.62 -13.12
CA PRO A 180 7.72 -14.74 -13.90
C PRO A 180 6.19 -14.61 -14.07
N SER A 181 5.64 -15.21 -15.13
CA SER A 181 4.19 -15.23 -15.36
C SER A 181 3.43 -15.89 -14.21
N GLU A 182 2.16 -15.53 -14.02
CA GLU A 182 1.33 -16.09 -12.94
C GLU A 182 1.25 -17.62 -12.99
N GLY A 183 1.13 -18.21 -14.18
CA GLY A 183 1.09 -19.67 -14.34
C GLY A 183 2.35 -20.35 -13.80
N THR A 184 3.52 -19.77 -14.05
CA THR A 184 4.80 -20.26 -13.53
C THR A 184 4.89 -20.08 -12.02
N GLN A 185 4.45 -18.94 -11.49
CA GLN A 185 4.38 -18.69 -10.05
C GLN A 185 3.52 -19.73 -9.32
N ARG A 186 2.32 -20.01 -9.84
CA ARG A 186 1.39 -21.02 -9.28
C ARG A 186 2.00 -22.41 -9.31
N ARG A 187 2.63 -22.81 -10.43
CA ARG A 187 3.27 -24.13 -10.55
C ARG A 187 4.38 -24.32 -9.54
N TRP A 188 5.29 -23.36 -9.40
CA TRP A 188 6.39 -23.45 -8.44
C TRP A 188 5.88 -23.50 -7.00
N ALA A 189 4.92 -22.64 -6.64
CA ALA A 189 4.33 -22.64 -5.32
C ALA A 189 3.57 -23.95 -5.02
N LEU A 190 2.82 -24.48 -5.98
CA LEU A 190 2.09 -25.74 -5.84
C LEU A 190 3.07 -26.92 -5.63
N VAL A 191 4.14 -26.98 -6.42
CA VAL A 191 5.19 -28.00 -6.25
C VAL A 191 5.79 -27.91 -4.85
N ALA A 192 6.11 -26.71 -4.36
CA ALA A 192 6.65 -26.54 -3.01
C ALA A 192 5.66 -26.98 -1.92
N VAL A 193 4.36 -26.67 -2.09
CA VAL A 193 3.31 -27.14 -1.17
C VAL A 193 3.22 -28.66 -1.16
N VAL A 194 3.12 -29.29 -2.33
CA VAL A 194 3.03 -30.75 -2.45
C VAL A 194 4.26 -31.43 -1.85
N LEU A 195 5.47 -30.93 -2.13
CA LEU A 195 6.70 -31.48 -1.56
C LEU A 195 6.77 -31.35 -0.03
N ALA A 196 6.31 -30.23 0.54
CA ALA A 196 6.27 -30.06 1.98
C ALA A 196 5.33 -31.08 2.65
N PHE A 197 4.14 -31.29 2.09
CA PHE A 197 3.20 -32.30 2.59
C PHE A 197 3.73 -33.73 2.39
N ALA A 198 4.30 -34.05 1.22
CA ALA A 198 4.87 -35.36 0.95
C ALA A 198 6.04 -35.69 1.91
N THR A 199 6.89 -34.71 2.21
CA THR A 199 8.01 -34.88 3.16
C THR A 199 7.52 -35.24 4.56
N THR A 200 6.44 -34.58 5.01
CA THR A 200 5.83 -34.90 6.30
C THR A 200 5.21 -36.30 6.31
N LEU A 201 4.49 -36.70 5.26
CA LEU A 201 3.91 -38.04 5.15
C LEU A 201 4.99 -39.14 5.17
N LEU A 202 6.06 -38.98 4.38
CA LEU A 202 7.16 -39.94 4.29
C LEU A 202 7.97 -40.06 5.60
N THR A 203 7.97 -39.02 6.43
CA THR A 203 8.68 -39.02 7.72
C THR A 203 7.78 -39.36 8.91
N ALA A 204 6.48 -39.47 8.71
CA ALA A 204 5.53 -39.95 9.71
C ALA A 204 5.38 -41.49 9.68
N GLU A 205 5.72 -42.14 8.56
CA GLU A 205 5.70 -43.59 8.38
C GLU A 205 6.99 -44.32 8.85
N ARG A 206 7.95 -43.58 9.42
CA ARG A 206 9.21 -44.11 9.98
C ARG A 206 9.25 -43.91 11.49
#